data_AF-A0A523IQF4-F1
#
_entry.id   AF-A0A523IQF4-F1
#
_cell.length_a   1.000
_cell.length_b   1.000
_cell.length_c   1.000
_cell.angle_alpha   90.00
_cell.angle_beta   90.00
_cell.angle_gamma   90.00
#
_symmetry.space_group_name_H-M   'P 1'
#
loop_
_entity.id
_entity.type
_entity.pdbx_description
1 polymer ?
#
loop_
_entity_poly.entity_id
_entity_poly.type
_entity_poly.pdbx_seq_one_letter_code
_entity_poly.pdbx_strand_id
1 'polypeptide(L)'
;MRRFSILASFILILTFFACGTFKSGKDIAIDSPIKESRKKQSLSKARQEVEKSRRELDNCLANYSGDETKCQREKENYNTDVEEYVSLQTN
;
A
#
# COMPACT_ATOMS: atom_id res chain seq x y z
N MET A 1 47.40 -8.50 11.12
CA MET A 1 47.90 -7.35 11.91
C MET A 1 47.52 -6.11 11.13
N ARG A 2 46.75 -5.11 11.57
CA ARG A 2 46.47 -4.42 12.86
C ARG A 2 44.93 -4.26 12.94
N ARG A 3 44.17 -4.51 14.02
CA ARG A 3 44.17 -4.00 15.41
C ARG A 3 44.29 -2.48 15.52
N PHE A 4 43.13 -1.82 15.56
CA PHE A 4 42.84 -0.59 16.32
C PHE A 4 41.35 -0.70 16.72
N SER A 5 40.99 -1.20 17.91
CA SER A 5 41.03 -0.55 19.24
C SER A 5 40.38 0.84 19.21
N ILE A 6 39.07 0.92 19.46
CA ILE A 6 38.45 1.36 20.74
C ILE A 6 38.90 2.76 21.17
N LEU A 7 38.03 3.74 20.96
CA LEU A 7 37.81 4.87 21.87
C LEU A 7 36.31 5.18 21.81
N ALA A 8 35.52 4.82 22.81
CA ALA A 8 35.41 5.44 24.13
C ALA A 8 34.26 6.46 24.17
N SER A 9 33.24 6.09 24.94
CA SER A 9 32.60 6.96 25.93
C SER A 9 31.71 8.09 25.43
N PHE A 10 30.42 7.80 25.25
CA PHE A 10 29.34 8.67 25.75
C PHE A 10 28.21 7.79 26.32
N ILE A 11 28.49 7.20 27.48
CA ILE A 11 27.44 6.81 28.43
C ILE A 11 27.07 8.09 29.17
N LEU A 12 25.76 8.34 29.28
CA LEU A 12 25.03 9.13 30.29
C LEU A 12 24.10 10.14 29.62
N ILE A 13 22.90 10.28 30.23
CA ILE A 13 21.83 11.26 29.96
C ILE A 13 20.86 10.70 28.88
N LEU A 14 19.70 10.08 29.16
CA LEU A 14 18.75 10.21 30.26
C LEU A 14 17.91 8.92 30.40
N THR A 15 18.11 8.18 31.49
CA THR A 15 16.98 7.58 32.20
C THR A 15 16.38 8.67 33.09
N PHE A 16 15.07 8.60 33.32
CA PHE A 16 14.22 9.56 34.07
C PHE A 16 13.62 10.71 33.25
N PHE A 17 12.57 10.38 32.48
CA PHE A 17 11.31 11.08 32.70
C PHE A 17 10.20 10.07 32.95
N ALA A 18 9.58 10.23 34.11
CA ALA A 18 8.40 9.59 34.67
C ALA A 18 7.43 8.99 33.62
N CYS A 19 6.90 7.78 33.78
CA CYS A 19 5.86 7.47 34.78
C CYS A 19 4.93 8.67 35.07
N GLY A 20 4.50 9.38 34.03
CA GLY A 20 3.38 10.29 34.06
C GLY A 20 2.17 9.57 33.51
N THR A 21 1.16 9.36 34.35
CA THR A 21 -0.20 8.98 33.99
C THR A 21 -0.76 9.94 32.94
N PHE A 22 -0.48 9.71 31.66
CA PHE A 22 -1.21 10.37 30.57
C PHE A 22 -2.53 9.62 30.36
N LYS A 23 -3.49 9.92 31.24
CA LYS A 23 -4.91 9.83 30.89
C LYS A 23 -5.19 11.00 29.93
N SER A 24 -4.67 10.92 28.70
CA SER A 24 -5.27 11.67 27.60
C SER A 24 -6.39 10.82 27.06
N GLY A 25 -7.57 11.42 26.99
CA GLY A 25 -8.74 10.85 26.37
C GLY A 25 -8.34 10.14 25.09
N LYS A 26 -8.72 8.88 25.05
CA LYS A 26 -8.65 8.02 23.88
C LYS A 26 -9.53 8.71 22.82
N ASP A 27 -8.99 9.68 22.10
CA ASP A 27 -9.37 9.90 20.70
C ASP A 27 -8.90 8.66 19.96
N ILE A 28 -9.55 7.52 20.24
CA ILE A 28 -9.71 6.52 19.21
C ILE A 28 -10.44 7.33 18.16
N ALA A 29 -9.76 7.67 17.08
CA ALA A 29 -10.44 7.69 15.80
C ALA A 29 -11.16 6.34 15.76
N ILE A 30 -12.44 6.31 16.11
CA ILE A 30 -13.28 5.13 15.94
C ILE A 30 -13.37 4.97 14.43
N ASP A 31 -12.30 4.44 13.86
CA ASP A 31 -12.34 3.80 12.58
C ASP A 31 -13.25 2.60 12.83
N SER A 32 -14.54 2.83 12.57
CA SER A 32 -15.56 1.83 12.87
C SER A 32 -15.12 0.56 12.16
N PRO A 33 -15.25 -0.64 12.77
CA PRO A 33 -14.98 -1.90 12.08
C PRO A 33 -15.78 -2.03 10.76
N ILE A 34 -16.87 -1.28 10.63
CA ILE A 34 -17.65 -1.10 9.41
C ILE A 34 -16.87 -0.36 8.29
N LYS A 35 -16.05 0.65 8.60
CA LYS A 35 -15.25 1.39 7.62
C LYS A 35 -14.08 0.53 7.12
N GLU A 36 -13.40 -0.16 8.03
CA GLU A 36 -12.30 -1.07 7.67
C GLU A 36 -12.80 -2.26 6.83
N SER A 37 -13.94 -2.86 7.19
CA SER A 37 -14.55 -3.94 6.40
C SER A 37 -15.00 -3.47 5.02
N ARG A 38 -15.59 -2.28 4.89
CA ARG A 38 -15.94 -1.68 3.59
C ARG A 38 -14.70 -1.41 2.75
N LYS A 39 -13.64 -0.85 3.32
CA LYS A 39 -12.37 -0.61 2.60
C LYS A 39 -11.76 -1.92 2.09
N LYS A 40 -11.73 -2.97 2.93
CA LYS A 40 -11.27 -4.32 2.53
C LYS A 40 -12.13 -4.91 1.39
N GLN A 41 -13.45 -4.74 1.45
CA GLN A 41 -14.36 -5.19 0.39
C GLN A 41 -14.12 -4.42 -0.92
N SER A 42 -14.00 -3.09 -0.86
CA SER A 42 -13.72 -2.26 -2.03
C SER A 42 -12.36 -2.58 -2.65
N LEU A 43 -11.31 -2.76 -1.85
CA LEU A 43 -9.99 -3.20 -2.31
C LEU A 43 -10.03 -4.58 -2.97
N SER A 44 -10.80 -5.52 -2.40
CA SER A 44 -10.96 -6.85 -2.99
C SER A 44 -11.67 -6.78 -4.34
N LYS A 45 -12.67 -5.91 -4.48
CA LYS A 45 -13.41 -5.73 -5.74
C LYS A 45 -12.53 -5.08 -6.81
N ALA A 46 -11.86 -3.98 -6.47
CA ALA A 46 -10.94 -3.29 -7.37
C ALA A 46 -9.80 -4.22 -7.82
N ARG A 47 -9.26 -5.06 -6.93
CA ARG A 47 -8.27 -6.08 -7.30
C ARG A 47 -8.83 -7.08 -8.33
N GLN A 48 -10.06 -7.54 -8.16
CA GLN A 48 -10.70 -8.45 -9.12
C GLN A 48 -10.92 -7.78 -10.48
N GLU A 49 -11.25 -6.49 -10.48
CA GLU A 49 -11.42 -5.69 -11.71
C GLU A 49 -10.07 -5.54 -12.43
N VAL A 50 -8.99 -5.19 -11.73
CA VAL A 50 -7.62 -5.19 -12.30
C VAL A 50 -7.22 -6.55 -12.88
N GLU A 51 -7.49 -7.64 -12.17
CA GLU A 51 -7.17 -8.99 -12.67
C GLU A 51 -8.04 -9.38 -13.88
N LYS A 52 -9.25 -8.83 -14.00
CA LYS A 52 -10.14 -9.04 -15.14
C LYS A 52 -9.64 -8.24 -16.35
N SER A 53 -9.42 -6.94 -16.22
CA SER A 53 -8.93 -6.09 -17.31
C SER A 53 -7.54 -6.50 -17.78
N ARG A 54 -6.67 -6.97 -16.87
CA ARG A 54 -5.38 -7.58 -17.26
C ARG A 54 -5.58 -8.76 -18.19
N ARG A 55 -6.50 -9.68 -17.87
CA ARG A 55 -6.79 -10.84 -18.71
C ARG A 55 -7.38 -10.44 -20.06
N GLU A 56 -8.24 -9.43 -20.08
CA GLU A 56 -8.79 -8.88 -21.33
C GLU A 56 -7.71 -8.27 -22.22
N LEU A 57 -6.78 -7.51 -21.63
CA LEU A 57 -5.61 -6.98 -22.31
C LEU A 57 -4.69 -8.10 -22.82
N ASP A 58 -4.35 -9.07 -21.98
CA ASP A 58 -3.52 -10.23 -22.35
C ASP A 58 -4.14 -11.00 -23.53
N ASN A 59 -5.46 -11.23 -23.50
CA ASN A 59 -6.18 -11.88 -24.59
C ASN A 59 -6.17 -11.04 -25.87
N CYS A 60 -6.34 -9.73 -25.77
CA CYS A 60 -6.27 -8.85 -26.92
C CYS A 60 -4.86 -8.89 -27.55
N LEU A 61 -3.82 -8.76 -26.73
CA LEU A 61 -2.44 -8.84 -27.19
C LEU A 61 -2.14 -10.20 -27.82
N ALA A 62 -2.62 -11.30 -27.24
CA ALA A 62 -2.47 -12.63 -27.84
C ALA A 62 -3.12 -12.72 -29.24
N ASN A 63 -4.31 -12.13 -29.41
CA ASN A 63 -5.02 -12.12 -30.70
C ASN A 63 -4.33 -11.25 -31.76
N TYR A 64 -3.67 -10.16 -31.35
CA TYR A 64 -2.99 -9.23 -32.25
C TYR A 64 -1.46 -9.39 -32.23
N SER A 65 -0.94 -10.57 -31.85
CA SER A 65 0.50 -10.86 -31.86
C SER A 65 1.36 -9.87 -31.07
N GLY A 66 0.80 -9.30 -30.00
CA GLY A 66 1.46 -8.31 -29.13
C GLY A 66 1.35 -6.87 -29.61
N ASP A 67 0.57 -6.57 -30.65
CA ASP A 67 0.36 -5.19 -31.10
C ASP A 67 -0.54 -4.40 -30.13
N GLU A 68 0.10 -3.67 -29.22
CA GLU A 68 -0.59 -2.82 -28.24
C GLU A 68 -1.45 -1.72 -28.89
N THR A 69 -1.16 -1.30 -30.14
CA THR A 69 -1.95 -0.25 -30.81
C THR A 69 -3.35 -0.72 -31.16
N LYS A 70 -3.56 -2.04 -31.29
CA LYS A 70 -4.87 -2.67 -31.51
C LYS A 70 -5.66 -2.88 -30.22
N CYS A 71 -4.99 -2.79 -29.07
CA CYS A 71 -5.55 -3.07 -27.73
C CYS A 71 -5.57 -1.83 -26.83
N GLN A 72 -5.58 -0.63 -27.42
CA GLN A 72 -5.53 0.63 -26.65
C GLN A 72 -6.69 0.74 -25.66
N ARG A 73 -7.89 0.32 -26.05
CA ARG A 73 -9.06 0.34 -25.18
C ARG A 73 -8.87 -0.56 -23.95
N GLU A 74 -8.42 -1.80 -24.16
CA GLU A 74 -8.18 -2.76 -23.07
C GLU A 74 -7.04 -2.27 -22.17
N LYS A 75 -6.04 -1.60 -22.75
CA LYS A 75 -4.94 -0.96 -22.01
C LYS A 75 -5.41 0.22 -21.17
N GLU A 76 -6.26 1.08 -21.71
CA GLU A 76 -6.89 2.20 -20.98
C GLU A 76 -7.77 1.71 -19.83
N ASN A 77 -8.57 0.66 -20.07
CA ASN A 77 -9.38 0.03 -19.03
C ASN A 77 -8.50 -0.53 -17.90
N TYR A 78 -7.45 -1.28 -18.25
CA TYR A 78 -6.49 -1.80 -17.27
C TYR A 78 -5.83 -0.68 -16.46
N ASN A 79 -5.40 0.40 -17.11
CA ASN A 79 -4.79 1.54 -16.43
C ASN A 79 -5.76 2.21 -15.45
N THR A 80 -7.03 2.38 -15.87
CA THR A 80 -8.08 2.96 -15.03
C THR A 80 -8.34 2.11 -13.79
N ASP A 81 -8.49 0.80 -13.96
CA ASP A 81 -8.72 -0.12 -12.84
C ASP A 81 -7.52 -0.14 -11.86
N VAL A 82 -6.29 -0.05 -12.40
CA VAL A 82 -5.07 0.04 -11.58
C VAL A 82 -5.04 1.34 -10.80
N GLU A 83 -5.37 2.47 -11.43
CA GLU A 83 -5.45 3.77 -10.76
C GLU A 83 -6.49 3.76 -9.64
N GLU A 84 -7.67 3.19 -9.88
CA GLU A 84 -8.70 3.01 -8.86
C GLU A 84 -8.19 2.15 -7.69
N TYR A 85 -7.58 1.00 -7.99
CA TYR A 85 -7.03 0.11 -6.97
C TYR A 85 -5.92 0.79 -6.13
N VAL A 86 -5.03 1.54 -6.75
CA VAL A 86 -3.96 2.29 -6.06
C VAL A 86 -4.57 3.39 -5.19
N SER A 87 -5.55 4.13 -5.70
CA SER A 87 -6.22 5.20 -4.96
C SER A 87 -6.89 4.71 -3.67
N LEU A 88 -7.42 3.48 -3.69
CA LEU A 88 -8.05 2.80 -2.54
C LEU A 88 -7.04 2.23 -1.53
N GLN A 89 -5.78 2.05 -1.92
CA GLN A 89 -4.70 1.65 -1.01
C GLN A 89 -4.12 2.85 -0.26
N THR A 90 -4.05 4.00 -0.93
CA THR A 90 -3.46 5.24 -0.37
C THR A 90 -4.44 6.04 0.48
N ASN A 91 -5.76 5.94 0.21
CA ASN A 91 -6.83 6.35 1.14
C ASN A 91 -7.09 5.23 2.13
#